data_AF-A0A1G4Q006-F1
#
_entry.id   AF-A0A1G4Q006-F1
#
_cell.length_a   1.000
_cell.length_b   1.000
_cell.length_c   1.000
_cell.angle_alpha   90.00
_cell.angle_beta   90.00
_cell.angle_gamma   90.00
#
_symmetry.space_group_name_H-M   'P 1'
#
loop_
_entity.id
_entity.type
_entity.pdbx_description
1 polymer ?
#
loop_
_entity_poly.entity_id
_entity_poly.type
_entity_poly.pdbx_seq_one_letter_code
_entity_poly.pdbx_strand_id
1 'polypeptide(L)'
;MEPNNFIPTSNIANKVRNTRLPRTKPLMPLFELISNSIHSIEEAKKNAGLKSEDGQVIIECLRNGAPEVLANMSDIDIYPIHSFIVQDNGIGLNEENLKAYIEADTDHKIE
;
A
#
# COMPACT_ATOMS: atom_id res chain seq x y z
N MET A 1 19.55 -28.70 -19.05
CA MET A 1 18.13 -28.32 -18.97
C MET A 1 18.13 -26.83 -18.72
N GLU A 2 17.63 -26.05 -19.68
CA GLU A 2 17.47 -24.60 -19.50
C GLU A 2 16.57 -24.36 -18.28
N PRO A 3 16.90 -23.40 -17.39
CA PRO A 3 16.01 -23.06 -16.29
C PRO A 3 14.69 -22.58 -16.88
N ASN A 4 13.58 -23.24 -16.52
CA ASN A 4 12.24 -22.75 -16.82
C ASN A 4 12.11 -21.37 -16.18
N ASN A 5 12.23 -20.34 -17.00
CA ASN A 5 12.05 -18.96 -16.58
C ASN A 5 10.54 -18.76 -16.41
N PHE A 6 10.00 -19.15 -15.25
CA PHE A 6 8.64 -18.81 -14.86
C PHE A 6 8.57 -17.29 -14.72
N ILE A 7 8.01 -16.62 -15.72
CA ILE A 7 7.66 -15.20 -15.62
C ILE A 7 6.40 -15.15 -14.75
N PRO A 8 6.48 -14.66 -13.51
CA PRO A 8 5.32 -14.62 -12.63
C PRO A 8 4.34 -13.58 -13.20
N THR A 9 3.13 -14.00 -13.57
CA THR A 9 2.09 -13.09 -14.09
C THR A 9 1.01 -12.89 -13.03
N SER A 10 1.03 -11.74 -12.34
CA SER A 10 -0.08 -11.36 -11.46
C SER A 10 -1.23 -10.78 -12.28
N ASN A 11 -2.46 -11.23 -12.03
CA ASN A 11 -3.66 -10.68 -12.67
C ASN A 11 -4.30 -9.61 -11.76
N ILE A 12 -3.59 -8.50 -11.57
CA ILE A 12 -4.03 -7.34 -10.78
C ILE A 12 -5.44 -6.88 -11.20
N ALA A 13 -5.75 -6.92 -12.50
CA ALA A 13 -7.07 -6.56 -13.00
C ALA A 13 -8.19 -7.47 -12.47
N ASN A 14 -7.93 -8.77 -12.33
CA ASN A 14 -8.87 -9.73 -11.73
C ASN A 14 -9.00 -9.50 -10.23
N LYS A 15 -7.88 -9.25 -9.52
CA LYS A 15 -7.91 -8.90 -8.09
C LYS A 15 -8.77 -7.66 -7.84
N VAL A 16 -8.56 -6.58 -8.58
CA VAL A 16 -9.34 -5.34 -8.47
C VAL A 16 -10.83 -5.61 -8.74
N ARG A 17 -11.15 -6.40 -9.77
CA ARG A 17 -12.54 -6.74 -10.12
C ARG A 17 -13.24 -7.55 -9.02
N ASN A 18 -12.53 -8.45 -8.36
CA ASN A 18 -13.09 -9.35 -7.34
C ASN A 18 -13.00 -8.79 -5.92
N THR A 19 -12.29 -7.67 -5.72
CA THR A 19 -12.21 -6.98 -4.43
C THR A 19 -13.54 -6.29 -4.14
N ARG A 20 -14.37 -6.92 -3.31
CA ARG A 20 -15.59 -6.30 -2.80
C ARG A 20 -15.24 -5.35 -1.66
N LEU A 21 -15.41 -4.06 -1.89
CA LEU A 21 -15.26 -3.03 -0.85
C LEU A 21 -16.64 -2.60 -0.33
N PRO A 22 -17.06 -2.99 0.90
CA PRO A 22 -18.33 -2.55 1.46
C PRO A 22 -18.32 -1.04 1.69
N ARG A 23 -19.44 -0.37 1.41
CA ARG A 23 -19.62 1.07 1.68
C ARG A 23 -19.42 1.44 3.15
N THR A 24 -19.60 0.48 4.06
CA THR A 24 -19.41 0.64 5.51
C THR A 24 -17.93 0.62 5.92
N LYS A 25 -17.02 0.22 5.03
CA LYS A 25 -15.58 0.15 5.29
C LYS A 25 -14.77 0.89 4.20
N PRO A 26 -15.05 2.18 3.93
CA PRO A 26 -14.43 2.90 2.81
C PRO A 26 -12.91 3.08 2.97
N LEU A 27 -12.43 3.08 4.22
CA LEU A 27 -11.00 3.22 4.54
C LEU A 27 -10.26 1.88 4.69
N MET A 28 -10.91 0.74 4.40
CA MET A 28 -10.23 -0.56 4.46
C MET A 28 -8.96 -0.62 3.59
N PRO A 29 -8.94 -0.08 2.35
CA PRO A 29 -7.72 -0.10 1.54
C PRO A 29 -6.57 0.69 2.17
N LEU A 30 -6.88 1.83 2.80
CA LEU A 30 -5.90 2.63 3.52
C LEU A 30 -5.35 1.87 4.75
N PHE A 31 -6.22 1.17 5.48
CA PHE A 31 -5.81 0.33 6.61
C PHE A 31 -4.86 -0.80 6.17
N GLU A 32 -5.20 -1.52 5.10
CA GLU A 32 -4.36 -2.59 4.54
C GLU A 32 -3.00 -2.04 4.09
N LEU A 33 -3.00 -0.88 3.44
CA LEU A 33 -1.78 -0.21 2.99
C LEU A 33 -0.86 0.15 4.17
N ILE A 34 -1.40 0.75 5.22
CA ILE A 34 -0.63 1.10 6.43
C ILE A 34 -0.09 -0.15 7.12
N SER A 35 -0.88 -1.24 7.20
CA SER A 35 -0.40 -2.51 7.76
C SER A 35 0.79 -3.07 6.96
N ASN A 36 0.74 -2.99 5.63
CA ASN A 36 1.84 -3.42 4.78
C ASN A 36 3.08 -2.54 4.96
N SER A 37 2.91 -1.22 5.08
CA SER A 37 4.01 -0.30 5.40
C SER A 37 4.68 -0.62 6.75
N ILE A 38 3.90 -0.97 7.78
CA ILE A 38 4.45 -1.39 9.08
C ILE A 38 5.29 -2.66 8.93
N HIS A 39 4.80 -3.67 8.22
CA HIS A 39 5.58 -4.89 7.96
C HIS A 39 6.87 -4.60 7.17
N SER A 40 6.79 -3.76 6.15
CA SER A 40 7.92 -3.30 5.32
C SER A 40 9.01 -2.63 6.18
N ILE A 41 8.62 -1.79 7.14
CA ILE A 41 9.54 -1.14 8.10
C ILE A 41 10.17 -2.15 9.06
N GLU A 42 9.39 -3.09 9.60
CA GLU A 42 9.92 -4.12 10.50
C GLU A 42 10.93 -5.04 9.80
N GLU A 43 10.72 -5.33 8.52
CA GLU A 43 11.68 -6.05 7.70
C GLU A 43 12.95 -5.22 7.45
N ALA A 44 12.81 -3.92 7.15
CA ALA A 44 13.95 -3.03 6.98
C ALA A 44 14.81 -2.93 8.26
N LYS A 45 14.19 -2.93 9.44
CA LYS A 45 14.90 -2.94 10.72
C LYS A 45 15.73 -4.20 10.93
N LYS A 46 15.23 -5.34 10.49
CA LYS A 46 15.91 -6.64 10.63
C LYS A 46 16.99 -6.86 9.59
N ASN A 47 16.72 -6.46 8.34
CA ASN A 47 17.46 -6.93 7.17
C ASN A 47 18.18 -5.83 6.39
N ALA A 48 17.80 -4.56 6.58
CA ALA A 48 18.32 -3.42 5.80
C ALA A 48 18.96 -2.32 6.66
N GLY A 49 19.12 -2.54 7.97
CA GLY A 49 19.83 -1.62 8.87
C GLY A 49 19.09 -0.34 9.21
N LEU A 50 17.77 -0.28 8.98
CA LEU A 50 16.92 0.81 9.45
C LEU A 50 16.91 0.79 11.00
N LYS A 51 17.20 1.93 11.64
CA LYS A 51 17.15 1.97 13.11
C LYS A 51 15.71 1.89 13.60
N SER A 52 15.53 1.39 14.82
CA SER A 52 14.20 1.20 15.39
C SER A 52 13.40 2.51 15.48
N GLU A 53 14.10 3.61 15.77
CA GLU A 53 13.56 4.97 15.90
C GLU A 53 13.31 5.68 14.56
N ASP A 54 13.89 5.21 13.46
CA ASP A 54 13.84 5.90 12.16
C ASP A 54 12.65 5.44 11.29
N GLY A 55 11.94 4.38 11.68
CA GLY A 55 10.81 3.85 10.91
C GLY A 55 9.61 4.81 10.90
N GLN A 56 9.12 5.15 9.71
CA GLN A 56 8.07 6.15 9.53
C GLN A 56 7.08 5.77 8.42
N VAL A 57 5.80 6.01 8.67
CA VAL A 57 4.73 6.03 7.65
C VAL A 57 4.11 7.43 7.64
N ILE A 58 4.19 8.10 6.51
CA ILE A 58 3.61 9.43 6.27
C ILE A 58 2.32 9.25 5.46
N ILE A 59 1.23 9.85 5.94
CA ILE A 59 -0.07 9.84 5.26
C ILE A 59 -0.47 11.27 4.96
N GLU A 60 -0.56 11.62 3.69
CA GLU A 60 -1.04 12.91 3.21
C GLU A 60 -2.48 12.76 2.70
N CYS A 61 -3.38 13.58 3.23
CA CYS A 61 -4.79 13.62 2.84
C CYS A 61 -5.01 14.72 1.80
N LEU A 62 -5.34 14.35 0.57
CA LEU A 62 -5.61 15.29 -0.51
C LEU A 62 -7.09 15.69 -0.50
N ARG A 63 -7.34 16.99 -0.33
CA ARG A 63 -8.67 17.60 -0.29
C ARG A 63 -8.87 18.55 -1.46
N ASN A 64 -10.12 18.74 -1.85
CA ASN A 64 -10.47 19.78 -2.80
C ASN A 64 -10.17 21.15 -2.16
N GLY A 65 -9.51 22.07 -2.87
CA GLY A 65 -9.20 23.41 -2.35
C GLY A 65 -7.70 23.70 -2.25
N ALA A 66 -7.32 24.96 -2.47
CA ALA A 66 -5.93 25.38 -2.37
C ALA A 66 -5.45 25.35 -0.90
N PRO A 67 -4.19 24.96 -0.61
CA PRO A 67 -3.66 24.87 0.76
C PRO A 67 -3.84 26.16 1.57
N GLU A 68 -3.65 27.32 0.94
CA GLU A 68 -3.81 28.64 1.55
C GLU A 68 -5.25 28.93 2.00
N VAL A 69 -6.22 28.41 1.23
CA VAL A 69 -7.65 28.57 1.52
C VAL A 69 -8.06 27.64 2.66
N LEU A 70 -7.55 26.40 2.67
CA LEU A 70 -7.80 25.42 3.73
C LEU A 70 -7.17 25.84 5.07
N ALA A 71 -5.98 26.46 5.04
CA ALA A 71 -5.26 26.88 6.25
C ALA A 71 -5.98 27.96 7.06
N ASN A 72 -6.84 28.76 6.42
CA ASN A 72 -7.57 29.85 7.04
C ASN A 72 -9.04 29.52 7.34
N MET A 73 -9.45 28.27 7.12
CA MET A 73 -10.84 27.87 7.29
C MET A 73 -11.15 27.42 8.71
N SER A 74 -12.31 27.83 9.21
CA SER A 74 -12.83 27.42 10.52
C SER A 74 -13.37 25.98 10.52
N ASP A 75 -13.82 25.48 9.37
CA ASP A 75 -14.31 24.12 9.18
C ASP A 75 -13.77 23.53 7.87
N ILE A 76 -12.72 22.71 8.01
CA ILE A 76 -12.03 22.07 6.89
C ILE A 76 -12.82 20.88 6.30
N ASP A 77 -13.82 20.35 7.01
CA ASP A 77 -14.57 19.17 6.59
C ASP A 77 -15.62 19.47 5.52
N ILE A 78 -15.89 20.76 5.27
CA ILE A 78 -16.64 21.23 4.10
C ILE A 78 -15.95 20.79 2.80
N TYR A 79 -14.62 20.62 2.82
CA TYR A 79 -13.85 20.16 1.68
C TYR A 79 -13.49 18.68 1.82
N PRO A 80 -14.15 17.79 1.05
CA PRO A 80 -13.96 16.36 1.20
C PRO A 80 -12.54 15.94 0.79
N ILE A 81 -12.01 14.94 1.50
CA ILE A 81 -10.83 14.21 1.06
C ILE A 81 -11.21 13.39 -0.17
N HIS A 82 -10.47 13.56 -1.26
CA HIS A 82 -10.67 12.79 -2.48
C HIS A 82 -9.59 11.73 -2.70
N SER A 83 -8.43 11.85 -2.05
CA SER A 83 -7.32 10.91 -2.23
C SER A 83 -6.37 10.91 -1.02
N PHE A 84 -5.51 9.90 -0.96
CA PHE A 84 -4.44 9.78 0.03
C PHE A 84 -3.13 9.47 -0.69
N ILE A 85 -2.03 10.05 -0.21
CA ILE A 85 -0.67 9.60 -0.52
C ILE A 85 -0.11 8.97 0.75
N VAL A 86 0.42 7.74 0.63
CA VAL A 86 1.08 7.05 1.74
C VAL A 86 2.50 6.74 1.33
N GLN A 87 3.45 7.11 2.17
CA GLN A 87 4.87 6.85 1.97
C GLN A 87 5.46 6.23 3.23
N ASP A 88 6.15 5.11 3.07
CA ASP A 88 6.99 4.52 4.11
C ASP A 88 8.46 4.50 3.70
N ASN A 89 9.32 4.32 4.69
CA ASN A 89 10.76 4.11 4.51
C ASN A 89 11.18 2.67 4.84
N GLY A 90 10.27 1.71 4.65
CA GLY A 90 10.56 0.30 4.82
C GLY A 90 11.38 -0.27 3.66
N ILE A 91 11.45 -1.60 3.59
CA ILE A 91 12.33 -2.31 2.65
C ILE A 91 11.84 -2.25 1.21
N GLY A 92 10.56 -1.90 1.01
CA GLY A 92 9.94 -1.76 -0.30
C GLY A 92 9.74 -3.10 -1.03
N LEU A 93 9.54 -3.00 -2.34
CA LEU A 93 9.42 -4.15 -3.25
C LEU A 93 10.81 -4.62 -3.68
N ASN A 94 11.50 -5.34 -2.79
CA ASN A 94 12.69 -6.12 -3.17
C ASN A 94 12.26 -7.38 -3.96
N GLU A 95 13.23 -8.12 -4.51
CA GLU A 95 12.94 -9.31 -5.33
C GLU A 95 12.13 -10.38 -4.58
N GLU A 96 12.40 -10.57 -3.29
CA GLU A 96 11.72 -11.55 -2.43
C GLU A 96 10.26 -11.16 -2.16
N ASN A 97 10.03 -9.92 -1.75
CA ASN A 97 8.70 -9.37 -1.48
C ASN A 97 7.87 -9.26 -2.76
N LEU A 98 8.51 -8.93 -3.88
CA LEU A 98 7.85 -8.94 -5.19
C LEU A 98 7.42 -10.35 -5.57
N LYS A 99 8.27 -11.36 -5.33
CA LYS A 99 7.92 -12.76 -5.58
C LYS A 99 6.75 -13.22 -4.72
N ALA A 100 6.77 -12.93 -3.42
CA ALA A 100 5.68 -13.26 -2.49
C ALA A 100 4.37 -12.56 -2.87
N TYR A 101 4.45 -11.28 -3.26
CA TYR A 101 3.29 -10.52 -3.73
C TYR A 101 2.65 -11.15 -4.98
N ILE A 102 3.47 -11.62 -5.91
CA ILE A 102 2.96 -12.25 -7.13
C ILE A 102 2.37 -13.63 -6.82
N GLU A 103 3.07 -14.47 -6.04
CA GLU A 103 2.61 -15.82 -5.67
C GLU A 103 1.25 -15.80 -4.98
N ALA A 104 1.04 -14.87 -4.04
CA ALA A 104 -0.22 -14.70 -3.32
C ALA A 104 -1.43 -14.35 -4.21
N ASP A 105 -1.20 -13.91 -5.46
CA ASP A 105 -2.22 -13.50 -6.42
C ASP A 105 -2.26 -14.38 -7.67
N THR A 106 -1.52 -15.50 -7.68
CA THR A 106 -1.60 -16.49 -8.76
C THR A 106 -2.86 -17.33 -8.64
N ASP A 107 -3.53 -17.56 -9.79
CA ASP A 107 -4.64 -18.50 -9.91
C ASP A 107 -4.11 -19.95 -9.85
N HIS A 108 -3.49 -20.37 -8.75
CA HIS A 108 -3.30 -21.79 -8.51
C HIS A 108 -4.66 -22.42 -8.19
N LYS A 109 -5.42 -22.76 -9.25
CA LYS A 109 -6.41 -23.82 -9.16
C LYS A 109 -5.66 -25.09 -8.81
N ILE A 110 -5.76 -25.50 -7.55
CA ILE A 110 -5.49 -26.88 -7.17
C ILE A 110 -6.59 -27.69 -7.88
N GLU A 111 -6.21 -28.44 -8.92
CA GLU A 111 -6.96 -29.62 -9.36
C GLU A 111 -6.69 -30.79 -8.41
#